data_AF-A0A139MD41-F1
#
_entry.id   AF-A0A139MD41-F1
#
_cell.length_a   1.000
_cell.length_b   1.000
_cell.length_c   1.000
_cell.angle_alpha   90.00
_cell.angle_beta   90.00
_cell.angle_gamma   90.00
#
_symmetry.space_group_name_H-M   'P 1'
#
loop_
_entity.id
_entity.type
_entity.pdbx_description
1 polymer ?
#
loop_
_entity_poly.entity_id
_entity_poly.type
_entity_poly.pdbx_seq_one_letter_code
_entity_poly.pdbx_strand_id
1 'polypeptide(L)'
;MPILENARHEKFVQSLIAGMSQRQAYREAFPASNRWKDKTVDNRASELFREVLGRYKELQEEAQDAAIMTRKERMVALSDIAQNAEKEADMIKAIDTLNKMDGDYTSKLELSGEVKTNPFAELSVDELRKLASRDG
;
A
#
# COMPACT_ATOMS: atom_id res chain seq x y z
N MET A 1 7.78 21.34 -7.65
CA MET A 1 6.93 20.13 -7.74
C MET A 1 5.67 20.50 -8.50
N PRO A 2 5.17 19.67 -9.43
CA PRO A 2 4.02 20.03 -10.25
C PRO A 2 2.78 20.06 -9.35
N ILE A 3 2.31 21.27 -9.08
CA ILE A 3 1.02 21.54 -8.44
C ILE A 3 -0.05 21.23 -9.49
N LEU A 4 -1.14 20.54 -9.11
CA LEU A 4 -2.27 20.36 -10.02
C LEU A 4 -2.76 21.74 -10.50
N GLU A 5 -3.03 21.88 -11.81
CA GLU A 5 -3.49 23.14 -12.39
C GLU A 5 -4.75 23.68 -11.69
N ASN A 6 -5.61 22.77 -11.21
CA ASN A 6 -6.76 23.13 -10.40
C ASN A 6 -6.40 23.19 -8.91
N ALA A 7 -6.29 24.41 -8.38
CA ALA A 7 -5.97 24.66 -6.97
C ALA A 7 -6.93 23.99 -5.97
N ARG A 8 -8.20 23.77 -6.33
CA ARG A 8 -9.14 23.04 -5.45
C ARG A 8 -8.82 21.55 -5.40
N HIS A 9 -8.39 20.98 -6.52
CA HIS A 9 -7.97 19.58 -6.56
C HIS A 9 -6.70 19.38 -5.74
N GLU A 10 -5.73 20.31 -5.84
CA GLU A 10 -4.53 20.28 -4.99
C GLU A 10 -4.92 20.39 -3.51
N LYS A 11 -5.79 21.34 -3.13
CA LYS A 11 -6.26 21.49 -1.75
C LYS A 11 -6.96 20.23 -1.22
N PHE A 12 -7.74 19.57 -2.07
CA PHE A 12 -8.38 18.29 -1.75
C PHE A 12 -7.33 17.23 -1.40
N VAL A 13 -6.31 17.06 -2.25
CA VAL A 13 -5.22 16.09 -2.01
C VAL A 13 -4.45 16.43 -0.73
N GLN A 14 -4.05 17.68 -0.53
CA GLN A 14 -3.32 18.12 0.67
C GLN A 14 -4.12 17.84 1.95
N SER A 15 -5.44 18.03 1.91
CA SER A 15 -6.33 17.74 3.05
C SER A 15 -6.40 16.24 3.36
N LEU A 16 -6.37 15.37 2.34
CA LEU A 16 -6.28 13.92 2.53
C LEU A 16 -4.96 13.50 3.19
N ILE A 17 -3.84 14.08 2.74
CA ILE A 17 -2.51 13.83 3.34
C ILE A 17 -2.46 14.30 4.79
N ALA A 18 -3.16 15.39 5.13
CA ALA A 18 -3.34 15.85 6.50
C ALA A 18 -4.27 14.95 7.36
N GLY A 19 -4.77 13.84 6.81
CA GLY A 19 -5.56 12.84 7.54
C GLY A 19 -7.07 13.06 7.51
N MET A 20 -7.58 14.00 6.70
CA MET A 20 -9.02 14.19 6.57
C MET A 20 -9.67 13.05 5.77
N SER A 21 -10.92 12.73 6.11
CA SER A 21 -11.74 11.86 5.24
C SER A 21 -12.02 12.51 3.89
N GLN A 22 -12.31 11.72 2.85
CA GLN A 22 -12.66 12.25 1.53
C GLN A 22 -13.81 13.28 1.57
N ARG A 23 -14.83 13.05 2.40
CA ARG A 23 -15.93 14.01 2.56
C ARG A 23 -15.47 15.34 3.14
N GLN A 24 -14.65 15.30 4.20
CA GLN A 24 -14.12 16.51 4.85
C GLN A 24 -13.18 17.27 3.91
N ALA A 25 -12.24 16.56 3.28
CA ALA A 25 -11.33 17.13 2.29
C ALA A 25 -12.09 17.78 1.13
N TYR A 26 -13.17 17.16 0.64
CA TYR A 26 -13.98 17.72 -0.43
C TYR A 26 -14.68 19.01 -0.01
N ARG A 27 -15.24 19.05 1.21
CA ARG A 27 -15.87 20.27 1.75
C ARG A 27 -14.87 21.40 1.96
N GLU A 28 -13.65 21.07 2.37
CA GLU A 28 -12.56 22.01 2.53
C GLU A 28 -12.09 22.61 1.19
N ALA A 29 -12.04 21.79 0.14
CA ALA A 29 -11.72 22.21 -1.22
C ALA A 29 -12.88 22.96 -1.93
N PHE A 30 -14.12 22.61 -1.62
CA PHE A 30 -15.34 23.15 -2.24
C PHE A 30 -16.35 23.61 -1.19
N PRO A 31 -16.20 24.81 -0.59
CA PRO A 31 -17.03 25.26 0.52
C PRO A 31 -18.54 25.32 0.25
N ALA A 32 -18.95 25.49 -1.01
CA ALA A 32 -20.36 25.46 -1.41
C ALA A 32 -21.02 24.09 -1.15
N SER A 33 -20.23 23.01 -1.15
CA SER A 33 -20.71 21.64 -0.91
C SER A 33 -21.15 21.38 0.54
N ASN A 34 -20.88 22.30 1.47
CA ASN A 34 -21.38 22.24 2.84
C ASN A 34 -22.92 22.25 2.92
N ARG A 35 -23.58 22.80 1.89
CA ARG A 35 -25.05 22.82 1.79
C ARG A 35 -25.62 21.56 1.12
N TRP A 36 -24.77 20.67 0.63
CA TRP A 36 -25.20 19.48 -0.10
C TRP A 36 -25.40 18.30 0.86
N LYS A 37 -26.24 17.35 0.43
CA LYS A 37 -26.41 16.08 1.14
C LYS A 37 -25.11 15.30 1.15
N ASP A 38 -24.84 14.59 2.25
CA ASP A 38 -23.64 13.77 2.43
C ASP A 38 -23.40 12.81 1.26
N LYS A 39 -24.43 12.07 0.82
CA LYS A 39 -24.33 11.15 -0.32
C LYS A 39 -23.83 11.81 -1.61
N THR A 40 -24.23 13.06 -1.85
CA THR A 40 -23.78 13.81 -3.03
C THR A 40 -22.30 14.16 -2.91
N VAL A 41 -21.87 14.58 -1.72
CA VAL A 41 -20.46 14.89 -1.44
C VAL A 41 -19.60 13.64 -1.57
N ASP A 42 -20.04 12.51 -1.01
CA ASP A 42 -19.29 11.24 -1.06
C ASP A 42 -19.06 10.76 -2.50
N ASN A 43 -20.12 10.78 -3.33
CA ASN A 43 -20.02 10.38 -4.72
C ASN A 43 -19.02 11.27 -5.48
N ARG A 44 -19.12 12.59 -5.31
CA ARG A 44 -18.23 13.56 -5.97
C ARG A 44 -16.80 13.48 -5.47
N ALA A 45 -16.59 13.23 -4.18
CA ALA A 45 -15.27 13.06 -3.59
C ALA A 45 -14.59 11.78 -4.12
N SER A 46 -15.34 10.69 -4.27
CA SER A 46 -14.84 9.44 -4.85
C SER A 46 -14.51 9.55 -6.34
N GLU A 47 -15.32 10.27 -7.12
CA GLU A 47 -15.00 10.66 -8.50
C GLU A 47 -13.70 11.45 -8.57
N LEU A 48 -13.60 12.54 -7.80
CA LEU A 48 -12.42 13.39 -7.78
C LEU A 48 -11.16 12.63 -7.34
N PHE A 49 -11.27 11.77 -6.33
CA PHE A 49 -10.12 10.99 -5.83
C PHE A 49 -9.50 10.11 -6.92
N ARG A 50 -10.30 9.57 -7.84
CA ARG A 50 -9.78 8.78 -8.98
C ARG A 50 -8.98 9.64 -9.96
N GLU A 51 -9.40 10.88 -10.17
CA GLU A 51 -8.70 11.83 -11.06
C GLU A 51 -7.36 12.28 -10.47
N VAL A 52 -7.30 12.48 -9.15
CA VAL A 52 -6.11 13.00 -8.46
C VAL A 52 -5.23 11.92 -7.81
N LEU A 53 -5.51 10.64 -8.06
CA LEU A 53 -4.85 9.51 -7.39
C LEU A 53 -3.33 9.53 -7.56
N GLY A 54 -2.83 9.91 -8.75
CA GLY A 54 -1.40 10.02 -9.01
C GLY A 54 -0.73 11.02 -8.06
N ARG A 55 -1.28 12.24 -7.98
CA ARG A 55 -0.79 13.30 -7.10
C ARG A 55 -0.89 12.92 -5.61
N TYR A 56 -1.96 12.24 -5.23
CA TYR A 56 -2.11 11.73 -3.86
C TYR A 56 -0.98 10.74 -3.49
N LYS A 57 -0.63 9.82 -4.39
CA LYS A 57 0.46 8.87 -4.16
C LYS A 57 1.82 9.56 -4.04
N GLU A 58 2.10 10.54 -4.90
CA GLU A 58 3.33 11.35 -4.82
C GLU A 58 3.47 12.00 -3.44
N LEU A 59 2.45 12.76 -3.01
CA LEU A 59 2.50 13.44 -1.71
C LEU A 59 2.48 12.46 -0.53
N GLN A 60 1.86 11.30 -0.69
CA GLN A 60 1.86 10.25 0.33
C GLN A 60 3.26 9.63 0.49
N GLU A 61 3.98 9.41 -0.62
CA GLU A 61 5.37 8.93 -0.62
C GLU A 61 6.30 9.98 0.00
N GLU A 62 6.17 11.25 -0.40
CA GLU A 62 6.91 12.37 0.21
C GLU A 62 6.67 12.47 1.73
N ALA A 63 5.42 12.33 2.17
CA ALA A 63 5.06 12.39 3.59
C ALA A 63 5.59 11.17 4.38
N GLN A 64 5.62 9.98 3.75
CA GLN A 64 6.24 8.79 4.36
C GLN A 64 7.75 8.93 4.46
N ASP A 65 8.39 9.48 3.43
CA ASP A 65 9.82 9.79 3.42
C ASP A 65 10.20 10.85 4.46
N ALA A 66 9.31 11.80 4.77
CA ALA A 66 9.54 12.78 5.83
C ALA A 66 9.31 12.24 7.25
N ALA A 67 8.50 11.19 7.42
CA ALA A 67 8.09 10.67 8.73
C ALA A 67 8.93 9.48 9.24
N ILE A 68 9.70 8.82 8.38
CA ILE A 68 10.54 7.65 8.68
C ILE A 68 11.87 7.80 7.92
N MET A 69 12.99 7.35 8.49
CA MET A 69 14.29 7.23 7.78
C MET A 69 14.05 6.69 6.37
N THR A 70 14.29 7.51 5.35
CA THR A 70 13.99 7.22 3.94
C THR A 70 14.70 5.96 3.48
N ARG A 71 14.24 5.33 2.40
CA ARG A 71 14.90 4.12 1.85
C ARG A 71 16.40 4.35 1.65
N LYS A 72 16.78 5.50 1.10
CA LYS A 72 18.18 5.89 0.86
C LYS A 72 18.95 6.02 2.17
N GLU A 73 18.39 6.70 3.17
CA GLU A 73 19.04 6.84 4.47
C GLU A 73 19.23 5.49 5.17
N ARG A 74 18.28 4.57 5.06
CA ARG A 74 18.46 3.20 5.57
C ARG A 74 19.59 2.45 4.86
N MET A 75 19.68 2.58 3.54
CA MET A 75 20.77 1.97 2.77
C MET A 75 22.13 2.56 3.15
N VAL A 76 22.21 3.88 3.34
CA VAL A 76 23.43 4.56 3.80
C VAL A 76 23.82 4.06 5.20
N ALA A 77 22.88 4.04 6.14
CA ALA A 77 23.12 3.55 7.49
C ALA A 77 23.57 2.08 7.52
N LEU A 78 22.92 1.20 6.75
CA LEU A 78 23.32 -0.20 6.63
C LEU A 78 24.69 -0.36 5.96
N SER A 79 25.01 0.45 4.95
CA SER A 79 26.32 0.45 4.28
C SER A 79 27.43 0.87 5.25
N ASP A 80 27.16 1.86 6.10
CA ASP A 80 28.09 2.31 7.13
C ASP A 80 28.34 1.21 8.18
N ILE A 81 27.28 0.55 8.66
CA ILE A 81 27.39 -0.61 9.57
C ILE A 81 28.19 -1.74 8.90
N ALA A 82 27.93 -2.04 7.63
CA ALA A 82 28.63 -3.08 6.89
C ALA A 82 30.13 -2.81 6.75
N GLN A 83 30.55 -1.54 6.70
CA GLN A 83 31.95 -1.15 6.57
C GLN A 83 32.68 -1.02 7.91
N ASN A 84 31.97 -0.60 8.96
CA ASN A 84 32.59 -0.13 10.19
C ASN A 84 32.24 -0.95 11.44
N ALA A 85 31.37 -1.97 11.36
CA ALA A 85 31.02 -2.76 12.52
C ALA A 85 32.21 -3.59 13.04
N GLU A 86 32.39 -3.60 14.37
CA GLU A 86 33.48 -4.34 15.04
C GLU A 86 33.30 -5.87 14.94
N LYS A 87 32.06 -6.34 14.78
CA LYS A 87 31.71 -7.77 14.73
C LYS A 87 31.33 -8.18 13.32
N GLU A 88 31.98 -9.22 12.82
CA GLU A 88 31.68 -9.83 11.52
C GLU A 88 30.20 -10.24 11.38
N ALA A 89 29.59 -10.72 12.46
CA ALA A 89 28.17 -11.08 12.45
C ALA A 89 27.24 -9.89 12.14
N ASP A 90 27.60 -8.68 12.56
CA ASP A 90 26.79 -7.49 12.34
C ASP A 90 27.03 -6.93 10.92
N MET A 91 28.27 -7.02 10.41
CA MET A 91 28.58 -6.73 9.00
C MET A 91 27.78 -7.65 8.06
N ILE A 92 27.80 -8.96 8.31
CA ILE A 92 27.08 -9.95 7.49
C ILE A 92 25.58 -9.68 7.49
N LYS A 93 24.99 -9.36 8.65
CA LYS A 93 23.56 -9.02 8.75
C LYS A 93 23.21 -7.76 7.97
N ALA A 94 24.05 -6.73 8.01
CA ALA A 94 23.83 -5.49 7.28
C ALA A 94 23.86 -5.74 5.76
N ILE A 95 24.85 -6.50 5.27
CA ILE A 95 24.97 -6.90 3.86
C ILE A 95 23.78 -7.77 3.42
N ASP A 96 23.40 -8.77 4.21
CA ASP A 96 22.23 -9.63 3.93
C ASP A 96 20.93 -8.79 3.85
N THR A 97 20.79 -7.81 4.74
CA THR A 97 19.63 -6.90 4.72
C THR A 97 19.63 -6.02 3.47
N LEU A 98 20.79 -5.48 3.06
CA LEU A 98 20.91 -4.71 1.81
C LEU A 98 20.54 -5.53 0.58
N ASN A 99 21.08 -6.75 0.45
CA ASN A 99 20.78 -7.65 -0.65
C ASN A 99 19.28 -8.00 -0.73
N LYS A 100 18.60 -8.14 0.43
CA LYS A 100 17.13 -8.32 0.48
C LYS A 100 16.38 -7.06 0.05
N MET A 101 16.89 -5.87 0.36
CA MET A 101 16.30 -4.59 -0.04
C MET A 101 16.44 -4.30 -1.54
N ASP A 102 17.52 -4.77 -2.16
CA ASP A 102 17.79 -4.62 -3.59
C ASP A 102 17.14 -5.72 -4.44
N GLY A 103 16.63 -6.78 -3.81
CA GLY A 103 15.95 -7.88 -4.48
C GLY A 103 16.90 -8.91 -5.11
N ASP A 104 18.18 -8.88 -4.76
CA ASP A 104 19.20 -9.81 -5.24
C ASP A 104 18.94 -11.25 -4.76
N TYR A 105 18.21 -11.43 -3.67
CA TYR A 105 17.74 -12.73 -3.23
C TYR A 105 16.49 -13.16 -4.02
N THR A 106 16.68 -14.11 -4.93
CA THR A 106 15.56 -14.93 -5.43
C THR A 106 15.44 -16.19 -4.58
N SER A 107 14.39 -16.27 -3.75
CA SER A 107 14.09 -17.51 -3.03
C SER A 107 13.48 -18.53 -3.99
N LYS A 108 14.27 -19.50 -4.44
CA LYS A 108 13.74 -20.64 -5.20
C LYS A 108 13.00 -21.56 -4.23
N LEU A 109 11.68 -21.46 -4.22
CA LEU A 109 10.81 -22.31 -3.40
C LEU A 109 10.43 -23.53 -4.24
N GLU A 110 11.14 -24.65 -4.04
CA GLU A 110 10.77 -25.92 -4.64
C GLU A 110 9.72 -26.59 -3.75
N LEU A 111 8.46 -26.59 -4.20
CA LEU A 111 7.38 -27.31 -3.56
C LEU A 111 7.31 -28.73 -4.16
N SER A 112 7.85 -29.71 -3.45
CA SER A 112 7.65 -31.13 -3.77
C SER A 112 6.42 -31.65 -3.02
N GLY A 113 5.32 -31.80 -3.75
CA GLY A 113 4.09 -32.38 -3.25
C GLY A 113 3.14 -32.66 -4.41
N GLU A 114 2.37 -33.74 -4.32
CA GLU A 114 1.28 -33.97 -5.25
C GLU A 114 0.22 -32.89 -5.02
N VAL A 115 0.04 -32.00 -6.00
CA VAL A 115 -1.11 -31.11 -6.01
C VAL A 115 -2.33 -32.00 -6.19
N LYS A 116 -3.14 -32.19 -5.14
CA LYS A 116 -4.48 -32.79 -5.27
C LYS A 116 -5.31 -31.86 -6.17
N THR A 117 -5.28 -32.12 -7.47
CA THR A 117 -5.97 -31.30 -8.49
C THR A 117 -7.48 -31.33 -8.32
N ASN A 118 -8.00 -32.36 -7.67
CA ASN A 118 -9.39 -32.49 -7.30
C ASN A 118 -9.52 -32.62 -5.76
N PRO A 119 -9.89 -31.54 -5.05
CA PRO A 119 -10.05 -31.56 -3.59
C PRO A 119 -11.23 -32.44 -3.12
N PHE A 120 -12.02 -32.97 -4.05
CA PHE A 120 -13.21 -33.77 -3.79
C PHE A 120 -13.08 -35.23 -4.23
N ALA A 121 -11.91 -35.66 -4.70
CA ALA A 121 -11.69 -37.01 -5.24
C ALA A 121 -11.97 -38.14 -4.23
N GLU A 122 -11.90 -37.82 -2.92
CA GLU A 122 -12.10 -38.77 -1.83
C GLU A 122 -13.53 -38.75 -1.24
N LEU A 123 -14.42 -37.89 -1.77
CA LEU A 123 -15.77 -37.77 -1.25
C LEU A 123 -16.76 -38.69 -1.99
N SER A 124 -17.66 -39.29 -1.22
CA SER A 124 -18.80 -40.01 -1.76
C SER A 124 -19.85 -39.05 -2.35
N VAL A 125 -20.70 -39.57 -3.23
CA VAL A 125 -21.79 -38.79 -3.88
C VAL A 125 -22.72 -38.15 -2.86
N ASP A 126 -22.97 -38.82 -1.73
CA ASP A 126 -23.83 -38.30 -0.66
C ASP A 126 -23.16 -37.16 0.13
N GLU A 127 -21.85 -37.23 0.34
CA GLU A 127 -21.07 -36.15 0.95
C GLU A 127 -20.97 -34.93 0.03
N LEU A 128 -20.80 -35.15 -1.29
CA LEU A 128 -20.85 -34.08 -2.29
C LEU A 128 -22.22 -33.40 -2.32
N ARG A 129 -23.32 -34.17 -2.25
CA ARG A 129 -24.67 -33.63 -2.16
C ARG A 129 -24.89 -32.83 -0.88
N LYS A 130 -24.43 -33.33 0.27
CA LYS A 130 -24.52 -32.60 1.54
C LYS A 130 -23.71 -31.30 1.53
N LEU A 131 -22.51 -31.30 0.92
CA LEU A 131 -21.70 -30.08 0.73
C LEU A 131 -22.39 -29.08 -0.21
N ALA A 132 -22.99 -29.55 -1.31
CA ALA A 132 -23.74 -28.71 -2.23
C ALA A 132 -25.07 -28.18 -1.63
N SER A 133 -25.60 -28.86 -0.61
CA SER A 133 -26.89 -28.55 0.03
C SER A 133 -26.74 -27.74 1.32
N ARG A 134 -25.51 -27.46 1.78
CA ARG A 134 -25.27 -26.64 2.98
C ARG A 134 -25.01 -25.19 2.56
N ASP A 135 -26.04 -24.39 2.76
CA ASP A 135 -26.13 -22.92 2.75
C ASP A 135 -26.26 -22.22 1.37
N GLY A 136 -27.52 -22.15 0.92
CA GLY A 136 -28.13 -20.98 0.30
C GLY A 136 -29.42 -20.64 1.05
#